data_AF-A0A0F4QJB1-F1
#
_entry.id   AF-A0A0F4QJB1-F1
#
_cell.length_a   1.000
_cell.length_b   1.000
_cell.length_c   1.000
_cell.angle_alpha   90.00
_cell.angle_beta   90.00
_cell.angle_gamma   90.00
#
_symmetry.space_group_name_H-M   'P 1'
#
loop_
_entity.id
_entity.type
_entity.pdbx_description
1 polymer ?
#
loop_
_entity_poly.entity_id
_entity_poly.type
_entity_poly.pdbx_seq_one_letter_code
_entity_poly.pdbx_strand_id
1 'polypeptide(L)'
;MRADLDNFAETAAQEAQYLSIQQRYPERFLPWPVHLNLPVIAQAHQVASSQMDAWYGYVEARLNEARESKIVLNRVERQQLLDYLTSDITTQSKAAQSLAEYLASYRVRSSLGMYQLPNGKEWYQSKLNFYSGTVNSPEALLGKLQNLASEAREGATRVNFSLNPPLVHQLLAACDKRAGLNWRDGFVSLQQTASQCEQILTNGERLFAVAMMEVDLGVHYFAWSQKQAMLALQSRLALNEDQAFVVLKDILFFPATSFALLSRITSS
;
A
#
# COMPACT_ATOMS: atom_id res chain seq x y z
N MET A 1 3.85 -24.82 -3.63
CA MET A 1 4.31 -24.38 -4.96
C MET A 1 5.76 -23.97 -4.79
N ARG A 2 6.72 -24.76 -5.28
CA ARG A 2 8.15 -24.38 -5.27
C ARG A 2 8.32 -23.32 -6.36
N ALA A 3 8.89 -22.17 -6.02
CA ALA A 3 9.29 -21.19 -7.02
C ALA A 3 10.30 -21.86 -7.96
N ASP A 4 9.99 -21.89 -9.25
CA ASP A 4 10.84 -22.47 -10.28
C ASP A 4 11.99 -21.48 -10.56
N LEU A 5 13.19 -21.83 -10.06
CA LEU A 5 14.36 -20.97 -10.01
C LEU A 5 15.05 -20.76 -11.37
N ASP A 6 14.59 -21.43 -12.43
CA ASP A 6 15.28 -21.43 -13.72
C ASP A 6 14.81 -20.30 -14.67
N ASN A 7 13.75 -19.57 -14.32
CA ASN A 7 13.21 -18.44 -15.11
C ASN A 7 13.55 -17.05 -14.50
N PHE A 8 14.58 -16.99 -13.64
CA PHE A 8 14.78 -15.94 -12.63
C PHE A 8 15.64 -14.72 -13.01
N ALA A 9 16.21 -14.60 -14.21
CA ALA A 9 17.44 -13.81 -14.35
C ALA A 9 17.28 -12.28 -14.17
N GLU A 10 16.28 -11.63 -14.77
CA GLU A 10 16.22 -10.15 -14.80
C GLU A 10 15.17 -9.56 -13.86
N THR A 11 13.91 -10.03 -13.94
CA THR A 11 12.84 -9.48 -13.08
C THR A 11 13.07 -9.79 -11.60
N ALA A 12 13.58 -10.98 -11.25
CA ALA A 12 13.86 -11.30 -9.86
C ALA A 12 15.04 -10.47 -9.30
N ALA A 13 16.02 -10.12 -10.14
CA ALA A 13 17.11 -9.23 -9.74
C ALA A 13 16.59 -7.81 -9.45
N GLN A 14 15.68 -7.30 -10.29
CA GLN A 14 15.01 -6.01 -10.07
C GLN A 14 14.14 -6.03 -8.81
N GLU A 15 13.36 -7.09 -8.59
CA GLU A 15 12.57 -7.27 -7.37
C GLU A 15 13.46 -7.38 -6.12
N ALA A 16 14.56 -8.13 -6.16
CA ALA A 16 15.50 -8.23 -5.05
C ALA A 16 16.16 -6.88 -4.73
N GLN A 17 16.54 -6.11 -5.76
CA GLN A 17 17.07 -4.76 -5.59
C GLN A 17 16.04 -3.83 -4.94
N TYR A 18 14.79 -3.87 -5.40
CA TYR A 18 13.69 -3.12 -4.80
C TYR A 18 13.50 -3.48 -3.32
N LEU A 19 13.44 -4.76 -2.99
CA LEU A 19 13.27 -5.24 -1.62
C LEU A 19 14.45 -4.85 -0.73
N SER A 20 15.68 -4.89 -1.24
CA SER A 20 16.85 -4.37 -0.52
C SER A 20 16.72 -2.88 -0.21
N ILE A 21 16.14 -2.07 -1.10
CA ILE A 21 15.86 -0.65 -0.82
C ILE A 21 14.78 -0.53 0.26
N GLN A 22 13.69 -1.30 0.17
CA GLN A 22 12.61 -1.26 1.18
C GLN A 22 13.10 -1.65 2.58
N GLN A 23 13.96 -2.66 2.70
CA GLN A 23 14.54 -3.07 3.98
C GLN A 23 15.41 -1.99 4.62
N ARG A 24 16.13 -1.20 3.81
CA ARG A 24 17.03 -0.14 4.30
C ARG A 24 16.30 1.12 4.77
N TYR A 25 15.12 1.41 4.19
CA TYR A 25 14.36 2.63 4.50
C TYR A 25 13.19 2.36 5.45
N PRO A 26 11.95 2.08 5.03
CA PRO A 26 10.81 2.01 5.94
C PRO A 26 10.77 0.79 6.87
N GLU A 27 11.11 -0.40 6.37
CA GLU A 27 10.74 -1.65 7.06
C GLU A 27 11.56 -1.84 8.33
N ARG A 28 12.76 -1.26 8.37
CA ARG A 28 13.60 -1.21 9.57
C ARG A 28 12.94 -0.43 10.72
N PHE A 29 12.17 0.61 10.40
CA PHE A 29 11.62 1.55 11.38
C PHE A 29 10.14 1.29 11.68
N LEU A 30 9.40 0.77 10.69
CA LEU A 30 7.97 0.49 10.77
C LEU A 30 7.74 -1.02 10.59
N PRO A 31 8.03 -1.83 11.63
CA PRO A 31 8.06 -3.29 11.49
C PRO A 31 6.68 -3.92 11.35
N TRP A 32 5.62 -3.27 11.85
CA TRP A 32 4.25 -3.77 11.70
C TRP A 32 3.64 -3.25 10.39
N PRO A 33 3.36 -4.12 9.40
CA PRO A 33 2.67 -3.73 8.18
C PRO A 33 1.21 -3.41 8.50
N VAL A 34 0.82 -2.14 8.37
CA VAL A 34 -0.49 -1.63 8.81
C VAL A 34 -1.70 -2.33 8.17
N HIS A 35 -1.53 -2.97 7.01
CA HIS A 35 -2.60 -3.73 6.36
C HIS A 35 -2.81 -5.14 6.97
N LEU A 36 -1.94 -5.60 7.88
CA LEU A 36 -2.04 -6.92 8.51
C LEU A 36 -2.53 -6.81 9.96
N ASN A 37 -3.66 -7.45 10.26
CA ASN A 37 -4.11 -7.68 11.62
C ASN A 37 -3.31 -8.83 12.25
N LEU A 38 -2.07 -8.54 12.66
CA LEU A 38 -1.17 -9.53 13.24
C LEU A 38 -1.75 -10.27 14.47
N PRO A 39 -2.47 -9.62 15.41
CA PRO A 39 -3.11 -10.34 16.51
C PRO A 39 -4.04 -11.47 16.04
N VAL A 40 -4.91 -11.20 15.06
CA VAL A 40 -5.83 -12.20 14.50
C VAL A 40 -5.08 -13.29 13.73
N ILE A 41 -4.08 -12.90 12.92
CA ILE A 41 -3.25 -13.86 12.17
C ILE A 41 -2.50 -14.78 13.15
N ALA A 42 -1.87 -14.21 14.17
CA ALA A 42 -1.13 -14.95 15.18
C ALA A 42 -2.02 -15.94 15.94
N GLN A 43 -3.25 -15.54 16.29
CA GLN A 43 -4.23 -16.43 16.91
C GLN A 43 -4.59 -17.60 15.98
N ALA A 44 -4.86 -17.33 14.70
CA ALA A 44 -5.18 -18.37 13.72
C ALA A 44 -4.03 -19.38 13.52
N HIS A 45 -2.79 -18.92 13.68
CA HIS A 45 -1.59 -19.75 13.57
C HIS A 45 -1.07 -20.29 14.91
N GLN A 46 -1.81 -20.11 16.01
CA GLN A 46 -1.44 -20.60 17.35
C GLN A 46 -0.05 -20.14 17.80
N VAL A 47 0.33 -18.91 17.44
CA VAL A 47 1.57 -18.30 17.91
C VAL A 47 1.52 -18.13 19.43
N ALA A 48 2.61 -18.46 20.13
CA ALA A 48 2.63 -18.40 21.59
C ALA A 48 2.48 -16.95 22.08
N SER A 49 1.75 -16.77 23.19
CA SER A 49 1.53 -15.44 23.79
C SER A 49 2.83 -14.71 24.10
N SER A 50 3.86 -15.42 24.56
CA SER A 50 5.20 -14.85 24.80
C SER A 50 5.88 -14.32 23.53
N GLN A 51 5.64 -14.93 22.38
CA GLN A 51 6.14 -14.44 21.10
C GLN A 51 5.40 -13.19 20.65
N MET A 52 4.08 -13.12 20.90
CA MET A 52 3.29 -11.91 20.64
C MET A 52 3.69 -10.76 21.57
N ASP A 53 3.92 -11.02 22.85
CA ASP A 53 4.42 -10.02 23.80
C ASP A 53 5.78 -9.45 23.35
N ALA A 54 6.70 -10.33 22.94
CA ALA A 54 7.98 -9.92 22.38
C ALA A 54 7.82 -9.10 21.10
N TRP A 55 6.86 -9.45 20.23
CA TRP A 55 6.54 -8.70 19.03
C TRP A 55 6.02 -7.29 19.35
N TYR A 56 5.07 -7.14 20.28
CA TYR A 56 4.56 -5.82 20.67
C TYR A 56 5.67 -4.92 21.23
N GLY A 57 6.52 -5.46 22.12
CA GLY A 57 7.67 -4.72 22.64
C GLY A 57 8.67 -4.34 21.54
N TYR A 58 8.91 -5.23 20.58
CA TYR A 58 9.75 -4.93 19.41
C TYR A 58 9.18 -3.81 18.55
N VAL A 59 7.86 -3.81 18.29
CA VAL A 59 7.19 -2.74 17.54
C VAL A 59 7.34 -1.40 18.26
N GLU A 60 7.07 -1.36 19.57
CA GLU A 60 7.19 -0.13 20.37
C GLU A 60 8.62 0.44 20.30
N ALA A 61 9.63 -0.41 20.52
CA ALA A 61 11.04 -0.02 20.46
C ALA A 61 11.42 0.53 19.08
N ARG A 62 11.00 -0.13 17.99
CA ARG A 62 11.28 0.30 16.62
C ARG A 62 10.61 1.63 16.29
N LEU A 63 9.35 1.83 16.71
CA LEU A 63 8.65 3.10 16.54
C LEU A 63 9.32 4.23 17.31
N ASN A 64 9.94 3.93 18.47
CA ASN A 64 10.71 4.90 19.22
C ASN A 64 12.00 5.30 18.48
N GLU A 65 12.78 4.34 17.98
CA GLU A 65 13.96 4.62 17.12
C GLU A 65 13.57 5.41 15.86
N ALA A 66 12.42 5.08 15.28
CA ALA A 66 11.90 5.73 14.07
C ALA A 66 11.67 7.24 14.27
N ARG A 67 11.31 7.67 15.49
CA ARG A 67 11.14 9.10 15.83
C ARG A 67 12.44 9.87 15.73
N GLU A 68 13.57 9.28 16.14
CA GLU A 68 14.90 9.90 16.02
C GLU A 68 15.27 10.11 14.55
N SER A 69 14.89 9.15 13.72
CA SER A 69 15.10 9.21 12.27
C SER A 69 14.01 9.99 11.51
N LYS A 70 13.02 10.57 12.21
CA LYS A 70 11.86 11.28 11.61
C LYS A 70 11.02 10.42 10.64
N ILE A 71 11.07 9.09 10.77
CA ILE A 71 10.28 8.15 9.97
C ILE A 71 9.04 7.77 10.79
N VAL A 72 8.08 8.68 10.87
CA VAL A 72 6.91 8.53 11.76
C VAL A 72 5.65 8.15 10.98
N LEU A 73 4.78 7.36 11.61
CA LEU A 73 3.46 7.00 11.07
C LEU A 73 2.61 8.25 10.75
N ASN A 74 1.71 8.15 9.77
CA ASN A 74 0.64 9.11 9.60
C ASN A 74 -0.53 8.76 10.54
N ARG A 75 -1.49 9.68 10.64
CA ARG A 75 -2.67 9.50 11.50
C ARG A 75 -3.53 8.29 11.15
N VAL A 76 -3.64 7.91 9.88
CA VAL A 76 -4.44 6.77 9.40
C VAL A 76 -3.74 5.45 9.72
N GLU A 77 -2.44 5.36 9.46
CA GLU A 77 -1.58 4.22 9.80
C GLU A 77 -1.59 3.96 11.32
N ARG A 78 -1.40 5.00 12.14
CA ARG A 78 -1.46 4.89 13.60
C ARG A 78 -2.84 4.42 14.07
N GLN A 79 -3.92 5.00 13.53
CA GLN A 79 -5.27 4.59 13.89
C GLN A 79 -5.50 3.11 13.54
N GLN A 80 -5.05 2.67 12.37
CA GLN A 80 -5.20 1.27 11.97
C GLN A 80 -4.51 0.29 12.92
N LEU A 81 -3.32 0.64 13.43
CA LEU A 81 -2.64 -0.19 14.43
C LEU A 81 -3.36 -0.20 15.78
N LEU A 82 -3.89 0.95 16.22
CA LEU A 82 -4.74 1.02 17.41
C LEU A 82 -6.00 0.16 17.26
N ASP A 83 -6.63 0.18 16.08
CA ASP A 83 -7.84 -0.62 15.80
C ASP A 83 -7.59 -2.13 15.90
N TYR A 84 -6.34 -2.60 15.71
CA TYR A 84 -5.97 -4.01 15.92
C TYR A 84 -5.73 -4.36 17.40
N LEU A 85 -5.41 -3.37 18.24
CA LEU A 85 -5.16 -3.55 19.67
C LEU A 85 -6.46 -3.36 20.46
N THR A 86 -7.45 -4.22 20.17
CA THR A 86 -8.75 -4.18 20.84
C THR A 86 -8.64 -4.46 22.34
N SER A 87 -9.72 -4.20 23.09
CA SER A 87 -9.79 -4.51 24.51
C SER A 87 -9.52 -5.99 24.81
N ASP A 88 -9.97 -6.91 23.95
CA ASP A 88 -9.72 -8.35 24.12
C ASP A 88 -8.23 -8.69 24.00
N ILE A 89 -7.48 -7.98 23.15
CA ILE A 89 -6.03 -8.16 22.99
C ILE A 89 -5.27 -7.51 24.15
N THR A 90 -5.61 -6.27 24.49
CA THR A 90 -4.89 -5.48 25.50
C THR A 90 -5.12 -5.96 26.94
N THR A 91 -6.28 -6.54 27.24
CA THR A 91 -6.54 -7.15 28.55
C THR A 91 -5.76 -8.44 28.80
N GLN A 92 -5.37 -9.15 27.74
CA GLN A 92 -4.62 -10.40 27.83
C GLN A 92 -3.09 -10.21 27.79
N SER A 93 -2.62 -9.05 27.34
CA SER A 93 -1.19 -8.76 27.18
C SER A 93 -0.84 -7.36 27.67
N LYS A 94 0.00 -7.29 28.71
CA LYS A 94 0.57 -6.02 29.18
C LYS A 94 1.43 -5.34 28.12
N ALA A 95 2.11 -6.11 27.27
CA ALA A 95 2.91 -5.57 26.18
C ALA A 95 2.02 -4.94 25.09
N ALA A 96 0.88 -5.57 24.75
CA ALA A 96 -0.11 -4.99 23.86
C ALA A 96 -0.74 -3.72 24.45
N GLN A 97 -1.05 -3.72 25.74
CA GLN A 97 -1.55 -2.54 26.45
C GLN A 97 -0.53 -1.38 26.39
N SER A 98 0.74 -1.65 26.71
CA SER A 98 1.84 -0.66 26.61
C SER A 98 1.93 -0.08 25.21
N LEU A 99 1.93 -0.94 24.18
CA LEU A 99 1.98 -0.49 22.80
C LEU A 99 0.76 0.37 22.41
N ALA A 100 -0.44 0.03 22.89
CA ALA A 100 -1.64 0.82 22.65
C ALA A 100 -1.56 2.21 23.30
N GLU A 101 -1.10 2.30 24.55
CA GLU A 101 -0.87 3.55 25.27
C GLU A 101 0.22 4.41 24.58
N TYR A 102 1.30 3.77 24.15
CA TYR A 102 2.35 4.41 23.35
C TYR A 102 1.79 4.98 22.04
N LEU A 103 1.04 4.18 21.28
CA LEU A 103 0.43 4.60 20.02
C LEU A 103 -0.59 5.73 20.22
N ALA A 104 -1.36 5.75 21.31
CA ALA A 104 -2.31 6.82 21.59
C ALA A 104 -1.62 8.19 21.74
N SER A 105 -0.42 8.23 22.33
CA SER A 105 0.40 9.43 22.49
C SER A 105 1.41 9.66 21.37
N TYR A 106 1.49 8.75 20.40
CA TYR A 106 2.49 8.77 19.34
C TYR A 106 2.34 9.99 18.42
N ARG A 107 3.45 10.70 18.22
CA ARG A 107 3.53 11.84 17.29
C ARG A 107 3.50 11.36 15.84
N VAL A 108 2.45 11.73 15.13
CA VAL A 108 2.29 11.45 13.70
C VAL A 108 2.85 12.56 12.82
N ARG A 109 3.13 12.23 11.55
CA ARG A 109 3.37 13.23 10.50
C ARG A 109 2.07 13.95 10.13
N SER A 110 2.18 15.21 9.70
CA SER A 110 1.01 16.05 9.40
C SER A 110 0.38 15.72 8.04
N SER A 111 1.19 15.32 7.07
CA SER A 111 0.70 14.75 5.81
C SER A 111 0.52 13.25 5.92
N LEU A 112 -0.41 12.74 5.12
CA LEU A 112 -0.61 11.30 4.94
C LEU A 112 0.48 10.66 4.07
N GLY A 113 0.94 11.40 3.06
CA GLY A 113 1.87 10.90 2.05
C GLY A 113 3.29 10.70 2.54
N MET A 114 4.10 10.09 1.67
CA MET A 114 5.50 9.80 1.95
C MET A 114 6.40 11.02 1.83
N TYR A 115 6.01 12.08 1.11
CA TYR A 115 6.87 13.24 0.83
C TYR A 115 7.49 13.93 2.06
N GLN A 116 6.84 13.83 3.24
CA GLN A 116 7.35 14.43 4.49
C GLN A 116 8.40 13.57 5.19
N LEU A 117 8.57 12.32 4.78
CA LEU A 117 9.59 11.45 5.31
C LEU A 117 10.97 11.88 4.75
N PRO A 118 12.06 11.65 5.49
CA PRO A 118 13.40 11.84 4.95
C PRO A 118 13.59 11.03 3.65
N ASN A 119 13.99 11.71 2.58
CA ASN A 119 14.09 11.15 1.22
C ASN A 119 12.77 10.54 0.71
N GLY A 120 11.62 11.06 1.18
CA GLY A 120 10.31 10.50 0.89
C GLY A 120 9.93 10.55 -0.60
N LYS A 121 10.37 11.59 -1.32
CA LYS A 121 10.13 11.73 -2.76
C LYS A 121 10.93 10.71 -3.57
N GLU A 122 12.21 10.54 -3.24
CA GLU A 122 13.12 9.58 -3.86
C GLU A 122 12.64 8.15 -3.58
N TRP A 123 12.21 7.89 -2.35
CA TRP A 123 11.66 6.60 -1.97
C TRP A 123 10.34 6.32 -2.71
N TYR A 124 9.43 7.29 -2.79
CA TYR A 124 8.22 7.14 -3.59
C TYR A 124 8.52 6.92 -5.08
N GLN A 125 9.46 7.68 -5.67
CA GLN A 125 9.91 7.48 -7.05
C GLN A 125 10.46 6.06 -7.27
N SER A 126 11.19 5.50 -6.31
CA SER A 126 11.70 4.13 -6.42
C SER A 126 10.57 3.09 -6.50
N LYS A 127 9.47 3.30 -5.74
CA LYS A 127 8.27 2.46 -5.80
C LYS A 127 7.54 2.63 -7.12
N LEU A 128 7.42 3.87 -7.58
CA LEU A 128 6.78 4.21 -8.84
C LEU A 128 7.48 3.54 -10.02
N ASN A 129 8.82 3.62 -10.07
CA ASN A 129 9.63 2.97 -11.09
C ASN A 129 9.47 1.44 -11.05
N PHE A 130 9.47 0.86 -9.84
CA PHE A 130 9.30 -0.57 -9.66
C PHE A 130 7.94 -1.06 -10.19
N TYR A 131 6.83 -0.48 -9.73
CA TYR A 131 5.50 -0.96 -10.10
C TYR A 131 5.12 -0.62 -11.54
N SER A 132 5.51 0.55 -12.06
CA SER A 132 5.24 0.90 -13.45
C SER A 132 6.15 0.18 -14.45
N GLY A 133 7.30 -0.36 -14.01
CA GLY A 133 8.31 -0.98 -14.86
C GLY A 133 9.08 0.02 -15.74
N THR A 134 8.97 1.32 -15.49
CA THR A 134 9.62 2.37 -16.28
C THR A 134 9.89 3.62 -15.44
N VAL A 135 10.85 4.44 -15.88
CA VAL A 135 11.20 5.69 -15.19
C VAL A 135 10.41 6.84 -15.80
N ASN A 136 9.40 7.32 -15.07
CA ASN A 136 8.66 8.52 -15.44
C ASN A 136 8.68 9.54 -14.30
N SER A 137 8.71 10.82 -14.64
CA SER A 137 8.49 11.85 -13.62
C SER A 137 7.02 11.82 -13.14
N PRO A 138 6.77 12.08 -11.85
CA PRO A 138 5.41 12.14 -11.31
C PRO A 138 4.53 13.16 -12.03
N GLU A 139 5.09 14.28 -12.50
CA GLU A 139 4.39 15.29 -13.27
C GLU A 139 3.94 14.77 -14.64
N ALA A 140 4.82 14.04 -15.35
CA ALA A 140 4.49 13.46 -16.64
C ALA A 140 3.40 12.38 -16.51
N LEU A 141 3.48 11.57 -15.46
CA LEU A 141 2.45 10.58 -15.16
C LEU A 141 1.11 11.24 -14.81
N LEU A 142 1.12 12.29 -13.98
CA LEU A 142 -0.10 13.01 -13.65
C LEU A 142 -0.79 13.57 -14.90
N GLY A 143 -0.04 14.21 -15.80
CA GLY A 143 -0.58 14.72 -17.07
C GLY A 143 -1.17 13.60 -17.93
N LYS A 144 -0.49 12.44 -18.00
CA LYS A 144 -0.99 11.27 -18.71
C LYS A 144 -2.30 10.74 -18.11
N LEU A 145 -2.37 10.64 -16.79
CA LEU A 145 -3.56 10.16 -16.07
C LEU A 145 -4.75 11.11 -16.23
N GLN A 146 -4.51 12.43 -16.21
CA GLN A 146 -5.56 13.43 -16.44
C GLN A 146 -6.16 13.34 -17.84
N ASN A 147 -5.34 13.06 -18.87
CA ASN A 147 -5.83 12.80 -20.22
C ASN A 147 -6.63 11.50 -20.30
N LEU A 148 -6.17 10.42 -19.66
CA LEU A 148 -6.93 9.17 -19.61
C LEU A 148 -8.26 9.33 -18.87
N ALA A 149 -8.29 10.14 -17.81
CA ALA A 149 -9.50 10.39 -17.03
C ALA A 149 -10.57 11.15 -17.84
N SER A 150 -10.18 12.02 -18.78
CA SER A 150 -11.14 12.73 -19.63
C SER A 150 -11.71 11.87 -20.76
N GLU A 151 -10.99 10.83 -21.16
CA GLU A 151 -11.42 9.85 -22.17
C GLU A 151 -12.24 8.69 -21.56
N ALA A 152 -12.05 8.42 -20.27
CA ALA A 152 -12.71 7.33 -19.56
C ALA A 152 -14.22 7.57 -19.46
N ARG A 153 -15.00 6.54 -19.81
CA ARG A 153 -16.45 6.55 -19.68
C ARG A 153 -16.87 5.93 -18.36
N GLU A 154 -17.92 6.49 -17.75
CA GLU A 154 -18.55 5.89 -16.58
C GLU A 154 -18.97 4.44 -16.88
N GLY A 155 -18.88 3.59 -15.88
CA GLY A 155 -19.23 2.19 -15.97
C GLY A 155 -19.23 1.53 -14.60
N ALA A 156 -19.95 0.42 -14.47
CA ALA A 156 -19.94 -0.35 -13.24
C ALA A 156 -18.53 -0.89 -12.96
N THR A 157 -18.02 -0.65 -11.76
CA THR A 157 -16.80 -1.30 -11.24
C THR A 157 -17.20 -2.44 -10.31
N ARG A 158 -16.50 -3.58 -10.38
CA ARG A 158 -16.74 -4.75 -9.54
C ARG A 158 -15.70 -4.86 -8.41
N VAL A 159 -15.23 -3.73 -7.92
CA VAL A 159 -14.30 -3.69 -6.80
C VAL A 159 -15.07 -3.79 -5.49
N ASN A 160 -14.64 -4.70 -4.62
CA ASN A 160 -15.11 -4.76 -3.24
C ASN A 160 -14.29 -3.77 -2.41
N PHE A 161 -14.96 -2.81 -1.76
CA PHE A 161 -14.34 -1.82 -0.88
C PHE A 161 -13.91 -2.47 0.44
N SER A 162 -12.93 -3.36 0.35
CA SER A 162 -12.23 -4.05 1.43
C SER A 162 -10.72 -3.86 1.26
N LEU A 163 -9.99 -3.83 2.38
CA LEU A 163 -8.51 -3.76 2.39
C LEU A 163 -7.85 -5.14 2.27
N ASN A 164 -8.64 -6.21 2.25
CA ASN A 164 -8.17 -7.58 2.07
C ASN A 164 -9.08 -8.33 1.08
N PRO A 165 -8.58 -8.72 -0.11
CA PRO A 165 -7.25 -8.41 -0.63
C PRO A 165 -7.12 -6.93 -1.06
N PRO A 166 -5.89 -6.39 -1.21
CA PRO A 166 -5.69 -5.02 -1.69
C PRO A 166 -6.33 -4.77 -3.05
N LEU A 167 -6.75 -3.53 -3.34
CA LEU A 167 -7.59 -3.21 -4.49
C LEU A 167 -6.95 -3.57 -5.84
N VAL A 168 -5.62 -3.43 -5.96
CA VAL A 168 -4.87 -3.85 -7.17
C VAL A 168 -4.99 -5.35 -7.41
N HIS A 169 -4.96 -6.17 -6.35
CA HIS A 169 -5.17 -7.61 -6.49
C HIS A 169 -6.61 -7.95 -6.91
N GLN A 170 -7.59 -7.15 -6.51
CA GLN A 170 -8.97 -7.32 -6.95
C GLN A 170 -9.12 -7.01 -8.45
N LEU A 171 -8.50 -5.94 -8.94
CA LEU A 171 -8.48 -5.58 -10.37
C LEU A 171 -7.72 -6.60 -11.23
N LEU A 172 -6.81 -7.37 -10.63
CA LEU A 172 -6.07 -8.45 -11.28
C LEU A 172 -6.62 -9.84 -10.93
N ALA A 173 -7.80 -9.94 -10.32
CA ALA A 173 -8.31 -11.22 -9.82
C ALA A 173 -8.57 -12.25 -10.94
N ALA A 174 -8.92 -11.78 -12.13
CA ALA A 174 -9.13 -12.61 -13.32
C ALA A 174 -7.84 -12.89 -14.12
N CYS A 175 -6.69 -12.37 -13.68
CA CYS A 175 -5.40 -12.56 -14.33
C CYS A 175 -4.65 -13.76 -13.74
N ASP A 176 -3.89 -14.46 -14.58
CA ASP A 176 -2.97 -15.49 -14.12
C ASP A 176 -1.83 -14.85 -13.31
N LYS A 177 -1.80 -15.17 -12.00
CA LYS A 177 -0.80 -14.62 -11.09
C LYS A 177 0.59 -15.14 -11.42
N ARG A 178 1.55 -14.22 -11.55
CA ARG A 178 2.97 -14.55 -11.68
C ARG A 178 3.63 -14.52 -10.31
N ALA A 179 4.42 -15.55 -10.01
CA ALA A 179 5.18 -15.60 -8.77
C ALA A 179 6.18 -14.44 -8.70
N GLY A 180 6.34 -13.86 -7.51
CA GLY A 180 7.30 -12.79 -7.24
C GLY A 180 7.89 -12.91 -5.83
N LEU A 181 8.86 -12.05 -5.54
CA LEU A 181 9.58 -12.03 -4.27
C LEU A 181 8.94 -11.09 -3.24
N ASN A 182 8.08 -10.17 -3.66
CA ASN A 182 7.51 -9.16 -2.77
C ASN A 182 6.43 -9.77 -1.86
N TRP A 183 6.79 -10.04 -0.60
CA TRP A 183 5.88 -10.58 0.40
C TRP A 183 4.69 -9.65 0.70
N ARG A 184 4.84 -8.32 0.52
CA ARG A 184 3.74 -7.36 0.70
C ARG A 184 2.63 -7.52 -0.33
N ASP A 185 2.99 -8.04 -1.50
CA ASP A 185 2.06 -8.36 -2.59
C ASP A 185 1.70 -9.86 -2.58
N GLY A 186 1.89 -10.54 -1.44
CA GLY A 186 1.60 -11.96 -1.30
C GLY A 186 2.46 -12.87 -2.18
N PHE A 187 3.72 -12.47 -2.44
CA PHE A 187 4.65 -13.18 -3.34
C PHE A 187 4.14 -13.27 -4.78
N VAL A 188 3.46 -12.20 -5.24
CA VAL A 188 2.99 -12.04 -6.62
C VAL A 188 3.76 -10.89 -7.27
N SER A 189 4.30 -11.12 -8.46
CA SER A 189 4.84 -10.04 -9.29
C SER A 189 3.67 -9.31 -9.95
N LEU A 190 3.21 -8.21 -9.33
CA LEU A 190 2.06 -7.44 -9.82
C LEU A 190 2.28 -6.87 -11.22
N GLN A 191 3.50 -6.43 -11.52
CA GLN A 191 3.86 -5.85 -12.82
C GLN A 191 3.85 -6.91 -13.94
N GLN A 192 4.40 -8.10 -13.69
CA GLN A 192 4.31 -9.22 -14.65
C GLN A 192 2.86 -9.74 -14.78
N THR A 193 2.15 -9.88 -13.66
CA THR A 193 0.73 -10.29 -13.64
C THR A 193 -0.12 -9.33 -14.45
N ALA A 194 0.09 -8.02 -14.29
CA ALA A 194 -0.64 -7.02 -15.04
C ALA A 194 -0.29 -7.04 -16.52
N SER A 195 1.00 -6.99 -16.88
CA SER A 195 1.46 -6.90 -18.29
C SER A 195 1.13 -8.11 -19.15
N GLN A 196 1.00 -9.30 -18.56
CA GLN A 196 0.73 -10.55 -19.29
C GLN A 196 -0.73 -11.00 -19.20
N CYS A 197 -1.59 -10.19 -18.60
CA CYS A 197 -2.98 -10.57 -18.44
C CYS A 197 -3.81 -10.19 -19.65
N GLU A 198 -4.43 -11.21 -20.23
CA GLU A 198 -5.24 -11.11 -21.45
C GLU A 198 -6.62 -10.50 -21.22
N GLN A 199 -7.06 -10.43 -19.96
CA GLN A 199 -8.36 -9.86 -19.62
C GLN A 199 -8.37 -8.34 -19.84
N ILE A 200 -9.41 -7.82 -20.47
CA ILE A 200 -9.54 -6.37 -20.69
C ILE A 200 -10.27 -5.77 -19.50
N LEU A 201 -9.69 -4.71 -18.92
CA LEU A 201 -10.38 -3.94 -17.88
C LEU A 201 -11.63 -3.30 -18.48
N THR A 202 -12.75 -3.42 -17.78
CA THR A 202 -13.96 -2.67 -18.11
C THR A 202 -13.70 -1.16 -18.00
N ASN A 203 -14.53 -0.34 -18.64
CA ASN A 203 -14.41 1.13 -18.53
C ASN A 203 -14.44 1.60 -17.05
N GLY A 204 -15.30 0.98 -16.22
CA GLY A 204 -15.37 1.28 -14.79
C GLY A 204 -14.08 0.92 -14.04
N GLU A 205 -13.48 -0.23 -14.33
CA GLU A 205 -12.20 -0.64 -13.73
C GLU A 205 -11.03 0.23 -14.21
N ARG A 206 -11.02 0.62 -15.49
CA ARG A 206 -10.03 1.55 -16.05
C ARG A 206 -10.11 2.91 -15.38
N LEU A 207 -11.31 3.47 -15.24
CA LEU A 207 -11.55 4.74 -14.54
C LEU A 207 -11.12 4.63 -13.07
N PHE A 208 -11.44 3.51 -12.41
CA PHE A 208 -11.03 3.23 -11.04
C PHE A 208 -9.50 3.20 -10.89
N ALA A 209 -8.80 2.48 -11.77
CA ALA A 209 -7.34 2.42 -11.77
C ALA A 209 -6.69 3.79 -12.02
N VAL A 210 -7.23 4.59 -12.96
CA VAL A 210 -6.77 5.96 -13.23
C VAL A 210 -6.93 6.84 -11.98
N ALA A 211 -8.10 6.82 -11.34
CA ALA A 211 -8.37 7.62 -10.15
C ALA A 211 -7.48 7.19 -8.97
N MET A 212 -7.24 5.89 -8.79
CA MET A 212 -6.29 5.40 -7.79
C MET A 212 -4.89 5.97 -8.01
N MET A 213 -4.36 5.88 -9.24
CA MET A 213 -3.01 6.38 -9.57
C MET A 213 -2.91 7.90 -9.42
N GLU A 214 -3.94 8.66 -9.82
CA GLU A 214 -3.99 10.13 -9.68
C GLU A 214 -3.91 10.52 -8.20
N VAL A 215 -4.71 9.88 -7.35
CA VAL A 215 -4.75 10.15 -5.92
C VAL A 215 -3.49 9.67 -5.21
N ASP A 216 -2.91 8.56 -5.64
CA ASP A 216 -1.63 8.04 -5.13
C ASP A 216 -0.50 9.07 -5.35
N LEU A 217 -0.33 9.58 -6.57
CA LEU A 217 0.60 10.68 -6.86
C LEU A 217 0.27 11.93 -6.04
N GLY A 218 -1.01 12.30 -6.01
CA GLY A 218 -1.53 13.43 -5.28
C GLY A 218 -1.07 13.42 -3.83
N VAL A 219 -1.31 12.31 -3.13
CA VAL A 219 -0.99 12.13 -1.72
C VAL A 219 0.51 12.00 -1.50
N HIS A 220 1.17 11.07 -2.19
CA HIS A 220 2.53 10.67 -1.86
C HIS A 220 3.62 11.60 -2.41
N TYR A 221 3.35 12.30 -3.52
CA TYR A 221 4.32 13.20 -4.16
C TYR A 221 3.89 14.67 -4.11
N PHE A 222 2.64 14.97 -4.45
CA PHE A 222 2.11 16.35 -4.52
C PHE A 222 1.49 16.87 -3.23
N ALA A 223 1.64 16.13 -2.12
CA ALA A 223 1.24 16.57 -0.79
C ALA A 223 -0.26 16.87 -0.60
N TRP A 224 -1.14 16.21 -1.36
CA TRP A 224 -2.58 16.36 -1.19
C TRP A 224 -3.00 16.00 0.24
N SER A 225 -3.83 16.86 0.82
CA SER A 225 -4.50 16.59 2.09
C SER A 225 -5.51 15.45 1.94
N GLN A 226 -5.93 14.86 3.06
CA GLN A 226 -7.03 13.88 3.07
C GLN A 226 -8.27 14.44 2.36
N LYS A 227 -8.64 15.70 2.61
CA LYS A 227 -9.83 16.31 2.01
C LYS A 227 -9.73 16.37 0.48
N GLN A 228 -8.56 16.70 -0.05
CA GLN A 228 -8.33 16.74 -1.51
C GLN A 228 -8.39 15.34 -2.10
N ALA A 229 -7.73 14.36 -1.48
CA ALA A 229 -7.75 12.96 -1.92
C ALA A 229 -9.18 12.38 -1.91
N MET A 230 -9.92 12.60 -0.82
CA MET A 230 -11.31 12.15 -0.68
C MET A 230 -12.22 12.80 -1.74
N LEU A 231 -12.12 14.12 -1.93
CA LEU A 231 -12.90 14.83 -2.95
C LEU A 231 -12.60 14.31 -4.36
N ALA A 232 -11.33 14.06 -4.69
CA ALA A 232 -10.94 13.48 -5.96
C ALA A 232 -11.55 12.08 -6.14
N LEU A 233 -11.43 11.18 -5.16
CA LEU A 233 -12.03 9.84 -5.23
C LEU A 233 -13.55 9.89 -5.39
N GLN A 234 -14.24 10.70 -4.58
CA GLN A 234 -15.70 10.82 -4.62
C GLN A 234 -16.19 11.40 -5.94
N SER A 235 -15.53 12.45 -6.46
CA SER A 235 -15.93 13.09 -7.70
C SER A 235 -15.63 12.26 -8.95
N ARG A 236 -14.49 11.55 -8.97
CA ARG A 236 -14.09 10.72 -10.11
C ARG A 236 -14.85 9.40 -10.21
N LEU A 237 -15.23 8.82 -9.07
CA LEU A 237 -15.74 7.45 -8.98
C LEU A 237 -17.15 7.36 -8.38
N ALA A 238 -17.79 8.50 -8.09
CA ALA A 238 -19.11 8.58 -7.45
C ALA A 238 -19.20 7.76 -6.13
N LEU A 239 -18.10 7.69 -5.37
CA LEU A 239 -18.04 6.96 -4.11
C LEU A 239 -18.70 7.74 -2.98
N ASN A 240 -19.29 7.02 -2.04
CA ASN A 240 -19.63 7.61 -0.75
C ASN A 240 -18.35 7.81 0.11
N GLU A 241 -18.50 8.45 1.27
CA GLU A 241 -17.37 8.76 2.15
C GLU A 241 -16.62 7.51 2.63
N ASP A 242 -17.33 6.47 3.10
CA ASP A 242 -16.70 5.25 3.60
C ASP A 242 -15.93 4.51 2.50
N GLN A 243 -16.53 4.38 1.31
CA GLN A 243 -15.90 3.75 0.14
C GLN A 243 -14.65 4.51 -0.29
N ALA A 244 -14.72 5.84 -0.41
CA ALA A 244 -13.57 6.66 -0.75
C ALA A 244 -12.47 6.55 0.32
N PHE A 245 -12.85 6.43 1.60
CA PHE A 245 -11.88 6.27 2.68
C PHE A 245 -11.19 4.91 2.64
N VAL A 246 -11.89 3.84 2.26
CA VAL A 246 -11.26 2.53 2.01
C VAL A 246 -10.24 2.62 0.87
N VAL A 247 -10.59 3.27 -0.25
CA VAL A 247 -9.64 3.45 -1.36
C VAL A 247 -8.43 4.27 -0.95
N LEU A 248 -8.64 5.35 -0.19
CA LEU A 248 -7.54 6.14 0.36
C LEU A 248 -6.66 5.32 1.31
N LYS A 249 -7.23 4.49 2.19
CA LYS A 249 -6.47 3.60 3.07
C LYS A 249 -5.61 2.63 2.27
N ASP A 250 -6.16 2.02 1.23
CA ASP A 250 -5.40 1.12 0.34
C ASP A 250 -4.19 1.84 -0.28
N ILE A 251 -4.41 3.03 -0.85
CA ILE A 251 -3.33 3.87 -1.41
C ILE A 251 -2.23 4.17 -0.37
N LEU A 252 -2.63 4.54 0.86
CA LEU A 252 -1.67 4.83 1.92
C LEU A 252 -0.88 3.60 2.37
N PHE A 253 -1.52 2.42 2.39
CA PHE A 253 -0.93 1.18 2.87
C PHE A 253 -0.08 0.48 1.79
N PHE A 254 -0.36 0.77 0.52
CA PHE A 254 0.30 0.23 -0.66
C PHE A 254 0.74 1.34 -1.63
N PRO A 255 1.67 2.23 -1.22
CA PRO A 255 2.06 3.37 -2.05
C PRO A 255 2.64 2.94 -3.39
N ALA A 256 2.16 3.57 -4.47
CA ALA A 256 2.50 3.32 -5.87
C ALA A 256 2.12 1.93 -6.41
N THR A 257 1.55 1.03 -5.61
CA THR A 257 1.20 -0.34 -6.06
C THR A 257 0.17 -0.31 -7.19
N SER A 258 -0.70 0.72 -7.21
CA SER A 258 -1.66 0.97 -8.29
C SER A 258 -0.99 1.10 -9.67
N PHE A 259 0.26 1.56 -9.75
CA PHE A 259 0.99 1.73 -11.00
C PHE A 259 1.38 0.43 -11.70
N ALA A 260 1.22 -0.73 -11.04
CA ALA A 260 1.29 -2.02 -11.70
C ALA A 260 0.28 -2.14 -12.87
N LEU A 261 -0.84 -1.41 -12.78
CA LEU A 261 -1.88 -1.37 -13.81
C LEU A 261 -1.59 -0.36 -14.93
N LEU A 262 -0.47 0.38 -14.91
CA LEU A 262 -0.23 1.48 -15.84
C LEU A 262 -0.23 1.01 -17.31
N SER A 263 0.41 -0.12 -17.61
CA SER A 263 0.39 -0.71 -18.96
C SER A 263 -1.03 -1.03 -19.41
N ARG A 264 -1.89 -1.48 -18.49
CA ARG A 264 -3.25 -1.95 -18.78
C ARG A 264 -4.25 -0.82 -19.05
N ILE A 265 -3.94 0.39 -18.62
CA ILE A 265 -4.76 1.57 -18.90
C ILE A 265 -4.18 2.45 -20.02
N THR A 266 -2.97 2.14 -20.50
CA THR A 266 -2.25 2.92 -21.52
C THR A 266 -2.04 2.19 -22.82
N SER A 267 -2.05 0.86 -22.81
CA SER A 267 -2.10 0.03 -24.03
C SER A 267 -3.50 0.14 -24.63
N SER A 268 -3.57 0.62 -25.87
CA SER A 268 -4.76 0.64 -26.72
C SER A 268 -4.63 -0.46 -27.77
#